data_AF-A0A5Q4HDB6-F1
#
_entry.id   AF-A0A5Q4HDB6-F1
#
_cell.length_a   1.000
_cell.length_b   1.000
_cell.length_c   1.000
_cell.angle_alpha   90.00
_cell.angle_beta   90.00
_cell.angle_gamma   90.00
#
_symmetry.space_group_name_H-M   'P 1'
#
loop_
_entity.id
_entity.type
_entity.pdbx_description
1 polymer ?
#
loop_
_entity_poly.entity_id
_entity_poly.type
_entity_poly.pdbx_seq_one_letter_code
_entity_poly.pdbx_strand_id
1 'polypeptide(L)'
;MRWSNGYHDLGIPPHARARDLENETRTPFLASDPDPFGLARFLAAQDPIYPGALSEVRSGRKRTHWMWFVFPQAIGLGTSHTAQHYAIRSMDEARAYLAHPTLGHRL
;
A
#
# COMPACT_ATOMS: atom_id res chain seq x y z
N MET A 1 -31.85 14.28 -58.81
CA MET A 1 -30.95 15.42 -58.60
C MET A 1 -29.60 14.89 -58.15
N ARG A 2 -28.55 15.20 -58.91
CA ARG A 2 -27.16 14.77 -58.71
C ARG A 2 -26.53 15.67 -57.65
N TRP A 3 -25.89 15.10 -56.63
CA TRP A 3 -24.70 15.68 -56.01
C TRP A 3 -23.77 14.57 -55.53
N SER A 4 -22.64 14.48 -56.23
CA SER A 4 -21.41 13.83 -55.79
C SER A 4 -20.66 14.85 -54.92
N ASN A 5 -20.13 14.46 -53.76
CA ASN A 5 -18.97 15.13 -53.22
C ASN A 5 -18.10 14.13 -52.45
N GLY A 6 -16.88 13.96 -52.95
CA GLY A 6 -15.90 13.04 -52.41
C GLY A 6 -15.39 13.49 -51.04
N TYR A 7 -15.27 12.52 -50.14
CA TYR A 7 -14.37 12.57 -49.00
C TYR A 7 -13.51 11.30 -49.08
N HIS A 8 -12.57 11.29 -50.02
CA HIS A 8 -11.42 10.40 -49.98
C HIS A 8 -10.26 11.26 -49.47
N ASP A 9 -9.89 11.06 -48.20
CA ASP A 9 -8.49 10.96 -47.72
C ASP A 9 -8.41 11.24 -46.20
N LEU A 10 -9.06 10.39 -45.41
CA LEU A 10 -8.67 10.16 -44.02
C LEU A 10 -8.62 8.64 -43.87
N GLY A 11 -7.43 8.09 -43.64
CA GLY A 11 -7.18 6.65 -43.55
C GLY A 11 -7.87 5.98 -42.36
N ILE A 12 -9.19 5.85 -42.41
CA ILE A 12 -10.00 5.11 -41.44
C ILE A 12 -10.38 3.75 -42.04
N PRO A 13 -9.98 2.61 -41.46
CA PRO A 13 -10.41 1.31 -41.93
C PRO A 13 -11.93 1.11 -41.74
N PRO A 14 -12.65 0.60 -42.76
CA PRO A 14 -14.11 0.60 -42.80
C PRO A 14 -14.72 -0.63 -42.10
N HIS A 15 -14.65 -0.69 -40.76
CA HIS A 15 -15.47 -1.63 -39.97
C HIS A 15 -15.49 -1.40 -38.44
N ALA A 16 -15.01 -0.27 -37.91
CA ALA A 16 -15.23 0.04 -36.49
C ALA A 16 -16.72 0.29 -36.25
N ARG A 17 -17.40 -0.62 -35.52
CA ARG A 17 -18.83 -0.47 -35.23
C ARG A 17 -18.98 0.57 -34.12
N ALA A 18 -20.05 1.37 -34.17
CA ALA A 18 -20.35 2.41 -33.18
C ALA A 18 -20.57 1.89 -31.73
N ARG A 19 -20.58 0.58 -31.50
CA ARG A 19 -20.59 -0.05 -30.17
C ARG A 19 -19.19 -0.30 -29.60
N ASP A 20 -18.16 -0.13 -30.42
CA ASP A 20 -16.75 -0.37 -30.06
C ASP A 20 -16.06 0.90 -29.54
N LEU A 21 -16.77 2.03 -29.47
CA LEU A 21 -16.26 3.34 -29.04
C LEU A 21 -16.74 3.77 -27.64
N GLU A 22 -17.69 3.04 -27.05
CA GLU A 22 -18.24 3.34 -25.71
C GLU A 22 -17.64 2.46 -24.60
N ASN A 23 -16.71 1.57 -24.92
CA ASN A 23 -15.96 0.77 -23.95
C ASN A 23 -14.46 0.87 -24.26
N GLU A 24 -13.58 1.44 -23.45
CA GLU A 24 -13.73 1.95 -22.10
C GLU A 24 -12.45 2.76 -21.89
N THR A 25 -12.57 4.05 -21.62
CA THR A 25 -11.49 4.94 -21.21
C THR A 25 -10.94 4.60 -19.82
N ARG A 26 -11.02 3.32 -19.40
CA ARG A 26 -10.32 2.80 -18.24
C ARG A 26 -8.89 2.52 -18.65
N THR A 27 -8.13 3.59 -18.78
CA THR A 27 -6.71 3.57 -18.38
C THR A 27 -6.63 2.68 -17.13
N PRO A 28 -5.98 1.51 -17.13
CA PRO A 28 -5.90 0.70 -15.93
C PRO A 28 -5.19 1.56 -14.89
N PHE A 29 -5.91 1.80 -13.80
CA PHE A 29 -5.51 2.54 -12.63
C PHE A 29 -4.24 1.90 -12.05
N LEU A 30 -3.08 2.23 -12.61
CA LEU A 30 -1.77 2.10 -11.96
C LEU A 30 -1.62 3.25 -10.95
N ALA A 31 -2.61 3.45 -10.08
CA ALA A 31 -2.25 4.09 -8.83
C ALA A 31 -1.44 3.05 -8.08
N SER A 32 -0.14 3.30 -7.95
CA SER A 32 0.68 2.63 -6.96
C SER A 32 -0.07 2.65 -5.64
N ASP A 33 -0.28 1.48 -5.04
CA ASP A 33 -0.81 1.38 -3.68
C ASP A 33 -0.03 2.38 -2.80
N PRO A 34 -0.69 3.36 -2.15
CA PRO A 34 0.01 4.32 -1.29
C PRO A 34 0.71 3.64 -0.10
N ASP A 35 0.33 2.40 0.22
CA ASP A 35 0.95 1.59 1.25
C ASP A 35 1.35 0.19 0.71
N PRO A 36 2.36 0.12 -0.17
CA PRO A 36 2.74 -1.12 -0.86
C PRO A 36 3.24 -2.21 0.09
N PHE A 37 3.57 -1.86 1.34
CA PHE A 37 4.02 -2.79 2.38
C PHE A 37 2.97 -3.05 3.46
N GLY A 38 1.80 -2.40 3.41
CA GLY A 38 0.76 -2.52 4.42
C GLY A 38 1.21 -2.03 5.81
N LEU A 39 1.99 -0.95 5.88
CA LEU A 39 2.47 -0.31 7.11
C LEU A 39 1.34 0.18 8.02
N ALA A 40 0.14 0.45 7.46
CA ALA A 40 -1.04 0.81 8.23
C ALA A 40 -1.38 -0.21 9.33
N ARG A 41 -1.01 -1.48 9.16
CA ARG A 41 -1.21 -2.53 10.19
C ARG A 41 -0.46 -2.20 11.49
N PHE A 42 0.73 -1.61 11.40
CA PHE A 42 1.50 -1.22 12.58
C PHE A 42 0.87 -0.03 13.29
N LEU A 43 0.43 0.99 12.53
CA LEU A 43 -0.23 2.15 13.10
C LEU A 43 -1.50 1.76 13.85
N ALA A 44 -2.37 0.97 13.22
CA ALA A 44 -3.60 0.49 13.83
C ALA A 44 -3.35 -0.28 15.15
N ALA A 45 -2.27 -1.06 15.22
CA ALA A 45 -1.89 -1.78 16.42
C ALA A 45 -1.27 -0.87 17.49
N GLN A 46 -0.49 0.12 17.09
CA GLN A 46 0.21 1.04 18.01
C GLN A 46 -0.72 2.10 18.59
N ASP A 47 -1.60 2.70 17.80
CA ASP A 47 -2.36 3.90 18.18
C ASP A 47 -3.11 3.79 19.52
N PRO A 48 -3.82 2.69 19.85
CA PRO A 48 -4.51 2.59 21.13
C PRO A 48 -3.58 2.34 22.34
N ILE A 49 -2.33 1.90 22.12
CA ILE A 49 -1.47 1.38 23.19
C ILE A 49 -0.15 2.13 23.34
N TYR A 50 0.26 2.92 22.34
CA TYR A 50 1.61 3.49 22.24
C TYR A 50 1.99 4.33 23.48
N PRO A 51 1.11 5.17 24.05
CA PRO A 51 1.41 5.87 25.30
C PRO A 51 1.74 4.92 26.46
N GLY A 52 1.05 3.78 26.55
CA GLY A 52 1.30 2.75 27.56
C GLY A 52 2.62 2.03 27.34
N ALA A 53 2.91 1.62 26.10
CA ALA A 53 4.19 1.01 25.74
C ALA A 53 5.37 1.95 26.05
N LEU A 54 5.25 3.23 25.70
CA LEU A 54 6.28 4.24 25.98
C LEU A 54 6.51 4.44 27.49
N SER A 55 5.44 4.41 28.29
CA SER A 55 5.54 4.46 29.76
C SER A 55 6.27 3.24 30.34
N GLU A 56 5.99 2.04 29.82
CA GLU A 56 6.69 0.81 30.21
C GLU A 56 8.18 0.83 29.86
N VAL A 57 8.54 1.33 28.67
CA VAL A 57 9.93 1.53 28.27
C VAL A 57 10.64 2.53 29.18
N ARG A 58 10.01 3.69 29.44
CA ARG A 58 10.57 4.74 30.32
C ARG A 58 10.75 4.27 31.77
N SER A 59 9.88 3.39 32.23
CA SER A 59 10.00 2.76 33.56
C SER A 59 10.92 1.55 33.59
N GLY A 60 11.49 1.15 32.44
CA GLY A 60 12.45 0.03 32.33
C GLY A 60 11.81 -1.35 32.54
N ARG A 61 10.48 -1.47 32.52
CA ARG A 61 9.79 -2.73 32.78
C ARG A 61 8.60 -2.90 31.84
N LYS A 62 8.77 -3.82 30.88
CA LYS A 62 7.69 -4.31 30.01
C LYS A 62 6.69 -5.15 30.79
N ARG A 63 5.40 -4.88 30.60
CA ARG A 63 4.26 -5.50 31.28
C ARG A 63 3.17 -5.96 30.31
N THR A 64 3.00 -5.30 29.18
CA THR A 64 1.91 -5.61 28.22
C THR A 64 2.43 -6.08 26.86
N HIS A 65 1.50 -6.44 25.97
CA HIS A 65 1.74 -7.19 24.74
C HIS A 65 1.86 -6.27 23.51
N TRP A 66 2.99 -5.58 23.37
CA TRP A 66 3.21 -4.61 22.27
C TRP A 66 4.48 -4.80 21.45
N MET A 67 5.36 -5.73 21.85
CA MET A 67 6.70 -5.85 21.27
C MET A 67 6.66 -6.04 19.74
N TRP A 68 5.77 -6.90 19.23
CA TRP A 68 5.76 -7.30 17.81
C TRP A 68 5.53 -6.15 16.84
N PHE A 69 4.81 -5.10 17.23
CA PHE A 69 4.43 -4.01 16.34
C PHE A 69 5.02 -2.66 16.75
N VAL A 70 5.58 -2.54 17.96
CA VAL A 70 6.41 -1.38 18.36
C VAL A 70 7.88 -1.60 17.98
N PHE A 71 8.42 -2.80 18.19
CA PHE A 71 9.77 -3.20 17.75
C PHE A 71 9.67 -4.45 16.86
N PRO A 72 9.21 -4.28 15.60
CA PRO A 72 9.01 -5.41 14.72
C PRO A 72 10.32 -6.09 14.33
N GLN A 73 10.26 -7.40 14.17
CA GLN A 73 11.42 -8.23 13.82
C GLN A 73 11.35 -8.67 12.35
N ALA A 74 12.48 -9.11 11.80
CA ALA A 74 12.51 -9.72 10.47
C ALA A 74 11.68 -11.01 10.42
N ILE A 75 11.12 -11.30 9.25
CA ILE A 75 10.41 -12.55 8.98
C ILE A 75 11.27 -13.78 9.30
N GLY A 76 10.65 -14.81 9.87
CA GLY A 76 11.31 -16.07 10.22
C GLY A 76 11.90 -16.13 11.64
N LEU A 77 12.06 -15.00 12.34
CA LEU A 77 12.57 -14.99 13.72
C LEU A 77 11.52 -15.41 14.75
N GLY A 78 10.25 -15.10 14.50
CA GLY A 78 9.14 -15.46 15.37
C GLY A 78 8.23 -16.54 14.76
N THR A 79 7.79 -17.47 15.60
CA THR A 79 6.91 -18.58 15.21
C THR A 79 5.44 -18.34 15.51
N SER A 80 5.11 -17.37 16.37
CA SER A 80 3.71 -17.06 16.68
C SER A 80 3.02 -16.34 15.52
N HIS A 81 1.71 -16.55 15.37
CA HIS A 81 0.91 -15.87 14.36
C HIS A 81 1.06 -14.34 14.42
N THR A 82 1.04 -13.77 15.62
CA THR A 82 1.25 -12.33 15.83
C THR A 82 2.64 -11.87 15.39
N ALA A 83 3.67 -12.65 15.67
CA ALA A 83 5.03 -12.34 15.25
C ALA A 83 5.19 -12.38 13.73
N GLN A 84 4.53 -13.32 13.05
CA GLN A 84 4.53 -13.43 11.59
C GLN A 84 3.72 -12.32 10.92
N HIS A 85 2.57 -11.94 11.52
CA HIS A 85 1.72 -10.88 11.00
C HIS A 85 2.41 -9.51 10.99
N TYR A 86 3.15 -9.20 12.06
CA TYR A 86 3.90 -7.94 12.21
C TYR A 86 5.39 -8.04 11.82
N ALA A 87 5.81 -9.14 11.20
CA ALA A 87 7.17 -9.25 10.71
C ALA A 87 7.45 -8.23 9.59
N ILE A 88 8.67 -7.72 9.55
CA ILE A 88 9.25 -7.02 8.40
C ILE A 88 9.72 -8.08 7.40
N ARG A 89 9.21 -8.04 6.18
CA ARG A 89 9.36 -9.09 5.17
C ARG A 89 10.52 -8.85 4.21
N SER A 90 10.99 -7.62 4.10
CA SER A 90 12.09 -7.26 3.20
C SER A 90 12.88 -6.04 3.70
N MET A 91 14.04 -5.81 3.10
CA MET A 91 14.83 -4.61 3.36
C MET A 91 14.10 -3.33 2.93
N ASP A 92 13.33 -3.38 1.83
CA ASP A 92 12.56 -2.23 1.36
C ASP A 92 11.43 -1.88 2.30
N GLU A 93 10.77 -2.89 2.89
CA GLU A 93 9.77 -2.68 3.94
C GLU A 93 10.41 -2.07 5.19
N ALA A 94 11.60 -2.54 5.60
CA ALA A 94 12.33 -1.95 6.72
C ALA A 94 12.66 -0.46 6.47
N ARG A 95 13.13 -0.13 5.27
CA ARG A 95 13.42 1.26 4.87
C ARG A 95 12.14 2.10 4.87
N ALA A 96 11.04 1.57 4.34
CA ALA A 96 9.75 2.25 4.34
C ALA A 96 9.23 2.47 5.76
N TYR A 97 9.35 1.48 6.65
CA TYR A 97 8.98 1.59 8.05
C TYR A 97 9.75 2.72 8.76
N LEU A 98 11.07 2.77 8.57
CA LEU A 98 11.93 3.81 9.16
C LEU A 98 11.68 5.20 8.56
N ALA A 99 11.39 5.28 7.26
CA ALA A 99 11.10 6.55 6.58
C ALA A 99 9.69 7.07 6.83
N HIS A 100 8.79 6.25 7.39
CA HIS A 100 7.41 6.63 7.62
C HIS A 100 7.31 7.73 8.71
N PRO A 101 6.55 8.83 8.47
CA PRO A 101 6.55 10.03 9.32
C PRO A 101 6.07 9.81 10.77
N THR A 102 5.34 8.72 11.02
CA THR A 102 4.96 8.32 12.39
C THR A 102 5.79 7.15 12.92
N LEU A 103 5.81 6.00 12.22
CA LEU A 103 6.49 4.78 12.68
C LEU A 103 7.99 4.99 12.92
N GLY A 104 8.68 5.72 12.04
CA GLY A 104 10.10 6.01 12.21
C GLY A 104 10.40 6.85 13.45
N HIS A 105 9.51 7.77 13.82
CA HIS A 105 9.65 8.59 15.04
C HIS A 105 9.25 7.84 16.32
N ARG A 106 8.55 6.71 16.20
CA ARG A 106 8.09 5.89 17.32
C ARG A 106 9.04 4.75 17.68
N LEU A 107 10.07 4.52 16.86
CA LEU A 107 11.13 3.53 17.07
C LEU A 107 12.33 4.17 17.77
#